data_AF-A0AAN6YLI7-F1
#
_entry.id   AF-A0AAN6YLI7-F1
#
_cell.length_a   1.000
_cell.length_b   1.000
_cell.length_c   1.000
_cell.angle_alpha   90.00
_cell.angle_beta   90.00
_cell.angle_gamma   90.00
#
_symmetry.space_group_name_H-M   'P 1'
#
loop_
_entity.id
_entity.type
_entity.pdbx_description
1 polymer ?
#
loop_
_entity_poly.entity_id
_entity_poly.type
_entity_poly.pdbx_seq_one_letter_code
_entity_poly.pdbx_strand_id
1 'polypeptide(L)'
;MIFPIANLVWLTSLFFTCLSWAQAPWPNPEVPLVESGPFEPWGRLKVTLDHNFALSRTWQRPPTPLPPPAEGEGPTVPETRDDRYNIVYSSHLTFSTPVAQLFNDGQLWEMAYEAYQEMMDSAVQYHINVKKLRPGAMSVMAWGNQIILASSQKGESFTYDSAIETPVLQDLRLCQASSALNGEHRTRGSCGEEMAAHLYYILNPNGPKISELKPQAVIGTWVWSASSKLPYHQPWKTLPCGNSQNWGCNYFTGSGNGGQNFRVLENSVISRPYTLPNDVVIDQIQLCGGIRTYV
;
A
#
# COMPACT_ATOMS: atom_id res chain seq x y z
N MET A 1 -13.11 99.82 -15.01
CA MET A 1 -13.33 100.18 -13.59
C MET A 1 -13.53 98.86 -12.86
N ILE A 2 -12.67 98.32 -12.00
CA ILE A 2 -11.70 98.87 -11.03
C ILE A 2 -10.56 97.82 -10.86
N PHE A 3 -9.30 98.28 -10.77
CA PHE A 3 -8.08 97.60 -10.26
C PHE A 3 -7.88 97.96 -8.76
N PRO A 4 -6.81 97.58 -8.01
CA PRO A 4 -5.87 96.42 -7.96
C PRO A 4 -5.84 95.77 -6.52
N ILE A 5 -5.00 94.79 -6.08
CA ILE A 5 -3.59 94.89 -5.60
C ILE A 5 -3.11 93.54 -4.97
N ALA A 6 -1.83 93.20 -5.26
CA ALA A 6 -0.76 92.47 -4.52
C ALA A 6 -0.94 91.00 -4.04
N ASN A 7 -0.14 90.07 -4.57
CA ASN A 7 1.19 89.58 -4.10
C ASN A 7 1.12 88.59 -2.92
N LEU A 8 1.64 87.37 -3.07
CA LEU A 8 3.01 86.97 -2.69
C LEU A 8 3.12 85.42 -2.67
N VAL A 9 4.02 84.89 -3.52
CA VAL A 9 5.01 83.81 -3.30
C VAL A 9 4.61 82.59 -2.42
N TRP A 10 4.70 81.37 -2.96
CA TRP A 10 5.74 80.36 -2.67
C TRP A 10 5.46 79.06 -3.44
N LEU A 11 6.48 78.61 -4.17
CA LEU A 11 6.55 77.32 -4.83
C LEU A 11 6.56 76.20 -3.78
N THR A 12 5.67 75.22 -3.92
CA THR A 12 5.94 73.84 -3.50
C THR A 12 5.47 72.87 -4.58
N SER A 13 6.45 72.29 -5.25
CA SER A 13 6.31 71.21 -6.20
C SER A 13 5.82 69.95 -5.49
N LEU A 14 4.56 69.56 -5.72
CA LEU A 14 4.10 68.20 -5.44
C LEU A 14 4.36 67.34 -6.67
N PHE A 15 5.57 66.78 -6.74
CA PHE A 15 5.84 65.61 -7.56
C PHE A 15 5.05 64.43 -7.01
N PHE A 16 3.96 64.06 -7.69
CA PHE A 16 3.43 62.69 -7.63
C PHE A 16 4.39 61.81 -8.43
N THR A 17 5.44 61.32 -7.79
CA THR A 17 6.16 60.16 -8.29
C THR A 17 5.32 58.93 -7.99
N CYS A 18 4.76 58.32 -9.04
CA CYS A 18 4.46 56.90 -9.03
C CYS A 18 5.78 56.15 -8.81
N LEU A 19 6.18 55.95 -7.55
CA LEU A 19 7.07 54.85 -7.20
C LEU A 19 6.23 53.57 -7.32
N SER A 20 6.21 53.01 -8.54
CA SER A 20 6.01 51.58 -8.70
C SER A 20 7.13 50.89 -7.92
N TRP A 21 6.78 50.32 -6.77
CA TRP A 21 7.61 49.30 -6.15
C TRP A 21 7.66 48.12 -7.12
N ALA A 22 8.67 48.13 -7.98
CA ALA A 22 9.19 46.91 -8.55
C ALA A 22 9.74 46.11 -7.36
N GLN A 23 8.88 45.31 -6.73
CA GLN A 23 9.34 44.20 -5.92
C GLN A 23 10.09 43.28 -6.88
N ALA A 24 11.41 43.40 -6.86
CA ALA A 24 12.28 42.36 -7.38
C ALA A 24 11.76 41.04 -6.80
N PRO A 25 11.44 40.03 -7.63
CA PRO A 25 11.21 38.70 -7.11
C PRO A 25 12.52 38.29 -6.47
N TRP A 26 12.54 38.24 -5.14
CA TRP A 26 13.57 37.51 -4.41
C TRP A 26 13.72 36.16 -5.10
N PRO A 27 14.94 35.69 -5.41
CA PRO A 27 15.12 34.32 -5.83
C PRO A 27 14.60 33.48 -4.68
N ASN A 28 13.42 32.92 -4.85
CA ASN A 28 12.92 31.86 -4.00
C ASN A 28 14.00 30.79 -4.11
N PRO A 29 14.75 30.47 -3.04
CA PRO A 29 15.63 29.32 -3.12
C PRO A 29 14.70 28.18 -3.49
N GLU A 30 14.89 27.62 -4.68
CA GLU A 30 14.22 26.43 -5.12
C GLU A 30 14.45 25.44 -3.98
N VAL A 31 13.43 25.24 -3.13
CA VAL A 31 13.40 24.11 -2.23
C VAL A 31 13.45 22.95 -3.20
N PRO A 32 14.54 22.18 -3.24
CA PRO A 32 14.60 21.06 -4.14
C PRO A 32 13.37 20.22 -3.81
N LEU A 33 12.50 20.01 -4.80
CA LEU A 33 11.48 18.99 -4.69
C LEU A 33 12.28 17.74 -4.35
N VAL A 34 12.15 17.24 -3.12
CA VAL A 34 12.79 15.98 -2.75
C VAL A 34 12.14 14.94 -3.63
N GLU A 35 12.79 14.66 -4.75
CA GLU A 35 13.32 13.39 -5.26
C GLU A 35 13.20 12.15 -4.33
N SER A 36 12.24 12.07 -3.39
CA SER A 36 12.18 10.98 -2.44
C SER A 36 11.61 9.77 -3.14
N GLY A 37 12.51 9.01 -3.77
CA GLY A 37 12.27 7.61 -4.08
C GLY A 37 11.83 6.83 -2.82
N PRO A 38 11.35 5.61 -3.01
CA PRO A 38 10.81 4.81 -1.91
C PRO A 38 11.82 4.64 -0.77
N PHE A 39 11.36 4.87 0.47
CA PHE A 39 12.16 4.74 1.68
C PHE A 39 12.66 3.31 1.91
N GLU A 40 13.74 3.19 2.69
CA GLU A 40 14.22 1.90 3.17
C GLU A 40 13.21 1.30 4.16
N PRO A 41 12.69 0.06 3.91
CA PRO A 41 11.69 -0.55 4.75
C PRO A 41 12.20 -0.84 6.17
N TRP A 42 11.32 -0.63 7.14
CA TRP A 42 11.56 -1.04 8.53
C TRP A 42 11.22 -2.52 8.73
N GLY A 43 11.78 -3.09 9.80
CA GLY A 43 11.60 -4.48 10.15
C GLY A 43 12.44 -5.47 9.32
N ARG A 44 12.35 -6.75 9.68
CA ARG A 44 13.16 -7.83 9.09
C ARG A 44 12.51 -8.48 7.88
N LEU A 45 11.20 -8.34 7.72
CA LEU A 45 10.49 -8.79 6.53
C LEU A 45 10.47 -7.73 5.43
N LYS A 46 10.88 -6.49 5.73
CA LYS A 46 10.98 -5.37 4.80
C LYS A 46 9.67 -5.04 4.09
N VAL A 47 8.54 -5.23 4.76
CA VAL A 47 7.23 -4.87 4.21
C VAL A 47 7.16 -3.36 4.02
N THR A 48 6.82 -2.93 2.80
CA THR A 48 6.81 -1.51 2.46
C THR A 48 5.74 -1.17 1.45
N LEU A 49 5.41 0.12 1.39
CA LEU A 49 4.44 0.67 0.45
C LEU A 49 4.90 0.44 -0.99
N ASP A 50 4.00 -0.03 -1.84
CA ASP A 50 4.21 0.07 -3.29
C ASP A 50 4.07 1.53 -3.70
N HIS A 51 5.22 2.21 -3.72
CA HIS A 51 5.30 3.63 -3.98
C HIS A 51 4.76 3.99 -5.36
N ASN A 52 5.09 3.21 -6.40
CA ASN A 52 4.64 3.49 -7.76
C ASN A 52 3.13 3.31 -7.89
N PHE A 53 2.56 2.30 -7.21
CA PHE A 53 1.12 2.14 -7.16
C PHE A 53 0.43 3.30 -6.41
N ALA A 54 1.02 3.76 -5.30
CA ALA A 54 0.51 4.92 -4.56
C ALA A 54 0.56 6.23 -5.36
N LEU A 55 1.53 6.38 -6.25
CA LEU A 55 1.65 7.54 -7.14
C LEU A 55 0.75 7.45 -8.38
N SER A 56 0.29 6.26 -8.77
CA SER A 56 -0.39 6.00 -10.06
C SER A 56 -1.64 6.83 -10.33
N ARG A 57 -2.28 7.42 -9.31
CA ARG A 57 -3.43 8.34 -9.47
C ARG A 57 -3.32 9.68 -8.75
N THR A 58 -2.37 9.84 -7.85
CA THR A 58 -2.26 11.03 -7.00
C THR A 58 -0.80 11.37 -6.84
N TRP A 59 -0.22 12.16 -7.73
CA TRP A 59 0.94 13.00 -7.45
C TRP A 59 1.22 13.94 -8.62
N GLN A 60 0.38 14.98 -8.75
CA GLN A 60 0.80 16.20 -9.46
C GLN A 60 1.55 17.18 -8.53
N ARG A 61 1.86 16.79 -7.28
CA ARG A 61 2.77 17.54 -6.42
C ARG A 61 3.35 16.68 -5.27
N PRO A 62 4.70 16.63 -5.13
CA PRO A 62 5.36 17.06 -3.91
C PRO A 62 4.59 17.32 -2.62
N PRO A 63 4.42 16.46 -1.60
CA PRO A 63 4.33 16.98 -0.26
C PRO A 63 5.73 17.55 0.05
N THR A 64 5.80 18.87 0.14
CA THR A 64 6.94 19.53 0.77
C THR A 64 7.10 18.94 2.18
N PRO A 65 8.30 18.55 2.62
CA PRO A 65 8.51 18.13 4.00
C PRO A 65 8.00 19.21 4.94
N LEU A 66 7.06 18.86 5.83
CA LEU A 66 6.65 19.79 6.87
C LEU A 66 7.77 19.86 7.92
N PRO A 67 8.08 21.06 8.46
CA PRO A 67 8.99 21.17 9.57
C PRO A 67 8.46 20.36 10.78
N PRO A 68 9.35 19.85 11.65
CA PRO A 68 8.92 19.18 12.87
C PRO A 68 8.02 20.11 13.70
N PRO A 69 7.00 19.58 14.39
CA PRO A 69 6.09 20.40 15.19
C PRO A 69 6.86 21.19 16.25
N ALA A 70 6.46 22.43 16.48
CA ALA A 70 7.01 23.26 17.55
C ALA A 70 6.78 22.58 18.91
N GLU A 71 7.72 22.76 19.85
CA GLU A 71 7.61 22.17 21.19
C GLU A 71 6.29 22.58 21.85
N GLY A 72 5.44 21.59 22.15
CA GLY A 72 4.14 21.78 22.79
C GLY A 72 2.93 21.69 21.87
N GLU A 73 3.11 21.61 20.54
CA GLU A 73 2.00 21.39 19.60
C GLU A 73 1.98 19.93 19.11
N GLY A 74 0.85 19.25 19.29
CA GLY A 74 0.62 17.95 18.68
C GLY A 74 0.59 18.05 17.15
N PRO A 75 0.93 16.98 16.41
CA PRO A 75 0.97 17.03 14.95
C PRO A 75 -0.40 17.40 14.37
N THR A 76 -0.51 18.61 13.81
CA THR A 76 -1.70 19.07 13.07
C THR A 76 -1.53 18.69 11.60
N VAL A 77 -2.03 17.50 11.23
CA VAL A 77 -2.16 17.12 9.81
C VAL A 77 -3.38 17.86 9.24
N PRO A 78 -3.25 18.68 8.17
CA PRO A 78 -4.40 19.35 7.56
C PRO A 78 -5.48 18.36 7.14
N GLU A 79 -6.74 18.62 7.51
CA GLU A 79 -7.90 17.74 7.29
C GLU A 79 -8.29 17.57 5.81
N THR A 80 -7.66 18.27 4.86
CA THR A 80 -8.03 18.26 3.44
C THR A 80 -7.18 17.33 2.56
N ARG A 81 -6.60 16.27 3.13
CA ARG A 81 -5.86 15.26 2.35
C ARG A 81 -6.80 14.32 1.61
N ASP A 82 -6.96 14.61 0.32
CA ASP A 82 -7.44 13.78 -0.77
C ASP A 82 -7.47 12.26 -0.49
N ASP A 83 -8.65 11.66 -0.38
CA ASP A 83 -8.86 10.23 -0.06
C ASP A 83 -8.58 9.30 -1.28
N ARG A 84 -7.85 9.76 -2.30
CA ARG A 84 -7.64 9.08 -3.61
C ARG A 84 -6.39 8.21 -3.72
N TYR A 85 -5.83 7.75 -2.60
CA TYR A 85 -4.61 6.92 -2.62
C TYR A 85 -4.91 5.45 -2.86
N ASN A 86 -4.17 4.87 -3.81
CA ASN A 86 -4.08 3.45 -4.04
C ASN A 86 -2.97 2.87 -3.16
N ILE A 87 -3.30 2.10 -2.14
CA ILE A 87 -2.34 1.65 -1.13
C ILE A 87 -2.31 0.12 -1.08
N VAL A 88 -1.12 -0.41 -1.34
CA VAL A 88 -0.75 -1.82 -1.15
C VAL A 88 0.64 -1.82 -0.52
N TYR A 89 0.85 -2.72 0.44
CA TYR A 89 2.16 -3.01 1.00
C TYR A 89 2.55 -4.43 0.62
N SER A 90 3.81 -4.62 0.29
CA SER A 90 4.33 -5.93 -0.06
C SER A 90 5.79 -6.10 0.33
N SER A 91 6.20 -7.37 0.39
CA SER A 91 7.59 -7.80 0.40
C SER A 91 7.67 -9.19 -0.24
N HIS A 92 8.82 -9.49 -0.81
CA HIS A 92 9.14 -10.77 -1.42
C HIS A 92 10.46 -11.28 -0.88
N LEU A 93 10.45 -12.50 -0.36
CA LEU A 93 11.58 -13.16 0.26
C LEU A 93 11.95 -14.39 -0.59
N THR A 94 13.21 -14.48 -0.97
CA THR A 94 13.78 -15.64 -1.67
C THR A 94 14.81 -16.33 -0.78
N PHE A 95 14.70 -17.66 -0.68
CA PHE A 95 15.53 -18.50 0.15
C PHE A 95 16.37 -19.47 -0.70
N SER A 96 17.55 -19.85 -0.21
CA SER A 96 18.35 -20.92 -0.84
C SER A 96 17.70 -22.31 -0.68
N THR A 97 16.93 -22.49 0.38
CA THR A 97 16.27 -23.75 0.75
C THR A 97 14.75 -23.62 0.60
N PRO A 98 14.03 -24.69 0.19
CA PRO A 98 12.58 -24.65 0.10
C PRO A 98 11.92 -24.22 1.42
N VAL A 99 10.95 -23.32 1.33
CA VAL A 99 10.21 -22.74 2.45
C VAL A 99 9.59 -23.82 3.34
N ALA A 100 9.07 -24.89 2.73
CA ALA A 100 8.47 -26.03 3.45
C ALA A 100 9.47 -26.81 4.32
N GLN A 101 10.78 -26.67 4.09
CA GLN A 101 11.83 -27.26 4.94
C GLN A 101 12.29 -26.29 6.03
N LEU A 102 12.16 -24.98 5.80
CA LEU A 102 12.59 -23.93 6.73
C LEU A 102 11.51 -23.60 7.78
N PHE A 103 10.24 -23.61 7.37
CA PHE A 103 9.15 -23.06 8.17
C PHE A 103 7.94 -24.00 8.22
N ASN A 104 7.35 -24.13 9.41
CA ASN A 104 6.05 -24.75 9.58
C ASN A 104 4.91 -23.72 9.53
N ASP A 105 3.66 -24.21 9.45
CA ASP A 105 2.45 -23.38 9.37
C ASP A 105 2.31 -22.34 10.50
N GLY A 106 2.76 -22.68 11.72
CA GLY A 106 2.75 -21.74 12.85
C GLY A 106 3.74 -20.59 12.66
N GLN A 107 4.87 -20.85 12.02
CA GLN A 107 5.89 -19.83 11.70
C GLN A 107 5.44 -18.94 10.53
N LEU A 108 4.76 -19.51 9.53
CA LEU A 108 4.15 -18.72 8.46
C LEU A 108 3.05 -17.79 9.02
N TRP A 109 2.26 -18.26 9.99
CA TRP A 109 1.30 -17.41 10.69
C TRP A 109 1.96 -16.25 11.45
N GLU A 110 3.11 -16.49 12.09
CA GLU A 110 3.86 -15.46 12.80
C GLU A 110 4.45 -14.44 11.82
N MET A 111 5.01 -14.87 10.70
CA MET A 111 5.48 -13.98 9.62
C MET A 111 4.37 -13.06 9.13
N ALA A 112 3.16 -13.60 8.89
CA ALA A 112 2.03 -12.80 8.42
C ALA A 112 1.57 -11.76 9.45
N TYR A 113 1.70 -12.07 10.74
CA TYR A 113 1.38 -11.13 11.82
C TYR A 113 2.43 -10.01 11.92
N GLU A 114 3.71 -10.36 11.87
CA GLU A 114 4.80 -9.40 11.89
C GLU A 114 4.78 -8.51 10.64
N ALA A 115 4.49 -9.08 9.47
CA ALA A 115 4.29 -8.32 8.23
C ALA A 115 3.17 -7.28 8.37
N TYR A 116 2.09 -7.62 9.10
CA TYR A 116 1.03 -6.66 9.41
C TYR A 116 1.54 -5.53 10.31
N GLN A 117 2.43 -5.81 11.27
CA GLN A 117 3.05 -4.78 12.09
C GLN A 117 3.98 -3.87 11.26
N GLU A 118 4.84 -4.46 10.44
CA GLU A 118 5.73 -3.71 9.54
C GLU A 118 4.96 -2.86 8.53
N MET A 119 3.79 -3.31 8.06
CA MET A 119 2.87 -2.50 7.26
C MET A 119 2.41 -1.24 8.02
N MET A 120 2.07 -1.37 9.31
CA MET A 120 1.65 -0.24 10.13
C MET A 120 2.81 0.74 10.36
N ASP A 121 4.01 0.22 10.55
CA ASP A 121 5.24 0.98 10.69
C ASP A 121 5.60 1.72 9.39
N SER A 122 5.49 1.06 8.24
CA SER A 122 5.65 1.68 6.93
C SER A 122 4.62 2.80 6.71
N ALA A 123 3.36 2.61 7.12
CA ALA A 123 2.37 3.66 7.03
C ALA A 123 2.76 4.91 7.85
N VAL A 124 3.40 4.74 9.01
CA VAL A 124 3.96 5.84 9.80
C VAL A 124 5.11 6.52 9.04
N GLN A 125 6.03 5.73 8.46
CA GLN A 125 7.16 6.23 7.68
C GLN A 125 6.73 7.11 6.50
N TYR A 126 5.63 6.76 5.83
CA TYR A 126 5.06 7.52 4.71
C TYR A 126 4.00 8.56 5.13
N HIS A 127 3.80 8.79 6.43
CA HIS A 127 2.78 9.72 6.96
C HIS A 127 1.35 9.46 6.44
N ILE A 128 1.00 8.18 6.27
CA ILE A 128 -0.31 7.74 5.80
C ILE A 128 -1.31 7.77 6.96
N ASN A 129 -2.51 8.29 6.71
CA ASN A 129 -3.59 8.29 7.69
C ASN A 129 -4.16 6.86 7.87
N VAL A 130 -3.58 6.11 8.80
CA VAL A 130 -3.96 4.73 9.11
C VAL A 130 -5.40 4.56 9.65
N LYS A 131 -6.13 5.63 9.97
CA LYS A 131 -7.56 5.51 10.32
C LYS A 131 -8.44 5.39 9.10
N LYS A 132 -8.06 6.05 7.99
CA LYS A 132 -8.82 6.07 6.73
C LYS A 132 -8.27 5.08 5.70
N LEU A 133 -6.95 5.03 5.57
CA LEU A 133 -6.25 4.47 4.42
C LEU A 133 -5.55 3.13 4.71
N ARG A 134 -5.77 2.55 5.89
CA ARG A 134 -5.14 1.30 6.30
C ARG A 134 -5.75 0.10 5.58
N PRO A 135 -4.95 -0.72 4.87
CA PRO A 135 -5.37 -2.06 4.47
C PRO A 135 -5.88 -2.89 5.64
N GLY A 136 -7.01 -3.58 5.42
CA GLY A 136 -7.66 -4.36 6.47
C GLY A 136 -7.05 -5.75 6.68
N ALA A 137 -6.12 -6.17 5.83
CA ALA A 137 -5.59 -7.53 5.81
C ALA A 137 -4.13 -7.55 5.39
N MET A 138 -3.40 -8.57 5.87
CA MET A 138 -2.06 -8.95 5.44
C MET A 138 -2.01 -10.47 5.21
N SER A 139 -1.55 -10.86 4.03
CA SER A 139 -1.48 -12.26 3.61
C SER A 139 -0.04 -12.71 3.44
N VAL A 140 0.23 -13.96 3.81
CA VAL A 140 1.46 -14.68 3.48
C VAL A 140 1.14 -15.73 2.43
N MET A 141 1.90 -15.75 1.35
CA MET A 141 1.87 -16.79 0.33
C MET A 141 3.24 -17.42 0.20
N ALA A 142 3.33 -18.73 0.37
CA ALA A 142 4.59 -19.47 0.35
C ALA A 142 4.56 -20.58 -0.70
N TRP A 143 5.60 -20.67 -1.53
CA TRP A 143 5.76 -21.75 -2.50
C TRP A 143 7.25 -21.95 -2.82
N GLY A 144 7.66 -23.18 -3.12
CA GLY A 144 9.05 -23.49 -3.47
C GLY A 144 10.04 -22.85 -2.47
N ASN A 145 10.84 -21.91 -2.96
CA ASN A 145 11.87 -21.17 -2.23
C ASN A 145 11.48 -19.72 -1.94
N GLN A 146 10.21 -19.35 -2.05
CA GLN A 146 9.77 -17.96 -2.06
C GLN A 146 8.58 -17.73 -1.14
N ILE A 147 8.54 -16.54 -0.55
CA ILE A 147 7.40 -16.02 0.20
C ILE A 147 7.05 -14.64 -0.35
N ILE A 148 5.77 -14.41 -0.61
CA ILE A 148 5.19 -13.08 -0.81
C ILE A 148 4.36 -12.71 0.41
N LEU A 149 4.62 -11.53 0.95
CA LEU A 149 3.79 -10.86 1.93
C LEU A 149 3.05 -9.74 1.19
N ALA A 150 1.73 -9.71 1.26
CA ALA A 150 0.93 -8.70 0.57
C ALA A 150 -0.27 -8.27 1.40
N SER A 151 -0.44 -6.95 1.54
CA SER A 151 -1.65 -6.40 2.15
C SER A 151 -2.84 -6.53 1.20
N SER A 152 -4.05 -6.48 1.76
CA SER A 152 -5.22 -6.03 0.97
C SER A 152 -4.96 -4.64 0.39
N GLN A 153 -5.75 -4.27 -0.61
CA GLN A 153 -5.66 -2.95 -1.22
C GLN A 153 -6.65 -1.96 -0.59
N LYS A 154 -6.23 -0.69 -0.49
CA LYS A 154 -7.13 0.47 -0.36
C LYS A 154 -7.09 1.32 -1.62
N GLY A 155 -8.21 1.98 -1.92
CA GLY A 155 -8.39 2.78 -3.14
C GLY A 155 -9.19 2.03 -4.21
N GLU A 156 -8.89 2.33 -5.48
CA GLU A 156 -9.57 1.77 -6.65
C GLU A 156 -8.96 0.44 -7.07
N SER A 157 -9.77 -0.62 -7.18
CA SER A 157 -9.32 -2.00 -7.46
C SER A 157 -8.26 -2.10 -8.55
N PHE A 158 -7.06 -2.55 -8.18
CA PHE A 158 -6.00 -2.86 -9.13
C PHE A 158 -6.36 -4.09 -9.95
N THR A 159 -6.92 -5.12 -9.32
CA THR A 159 -7.07 -6.44 -9.96
C THR A 159 -8.03 -6.43 -11.11
N TYR A 160 -9.12 -5.65 -11.04
CA TYR A 160 -10.08 -5.51 -12.14
C TYR A 160 -9.60 -4.52 -13.23
N ASP A 161 -8.84 -3.50 -12.84
CA ASP A 161 -8.41 -2.42 -13.74
C ASP A 161 -6.97 -2.61 -14.28
N SER A 162 -6.32 -3.71 -13.92
CA SER A 162 -4.96 -4.03 -14.34
C SER A 162 -4.90 -4.21 -15.86
N ALA A 163 -3.99 -3.48 -16.50
CA ALA A 163 -3.67 -3.66 -17.92
C ALA A 163 -2.97 -5.01 -18.20
N ILE A 164 -2.44 -5.66 -17.17
CA ILE A 164 -1.84 -6.99 -17.26
C ILE A 164 -2.95 -8.03 -17.00
N GLU A 165 -3.31 -8.79 -18.02
CA GLU A 165 -4.21 -9.93 -17.85
C GLU A 165 -3.46 -11.08 -17.17
N THR A 166 -3.75 -11.30 -15.89
CA THR A 166 -3.25 -12.44 -15.13
C THR A 166 -4.37 -13.48 -14.96
N PRO A 167 -4.03 -14.75 -14.66
CA PRO A 167 -5.03 -15.74 -14.25
C PRO A 167 -5.88 -15.30 -13.06
N VAL A 168 -5.39 -14.39 -12.20
CA VAL A 168 -6.19 -13.81 -11.11
C VAL A 168 -7.36 -13.00 -11.65
N LEU A 169 -7.16 -12.14 -12.65
CA LEU A 169 -8.25 -11.37 -13.27
C LEU A 169 -9.28 -12.30 -13.92
N GLN A 170 -8.85 -13.40 -14.54
CA GLN A 170 -9.77 -14.39 -15.11
C GLN A 170 -10.62 -15.07 -14.02
N ASP A 171 -9.99 -15.52 -12.94
CA ASP A 171 -10.68 -16.18 -11.82
C ASP A 171 -11.62 -15.20 -11.10
N LEU A 172 -11.25 -13.93 -10.99
CA LEU A 172 -12.09 -12.87 -10.44
C LEU A 172 -13.32 -12.60 -11.34
N ARG A 173 -13.14 -12.52 -12.66
CA ARG A 173 -14.25 -12.41 -13.63
C ARG A 173 -15.19 -13.62 -13.54
N LEU A 174 -14.66 -14.83 -13.36
CA LEU A 174 -15.46 -16.04 -13.12
C LEU A 174 -16.18 -15.99 -11.77
N CYS A 175 -15.53 -15.49 -10.71
CA CYS A 175 -16.14 -15.29 -9.40
C CYS A 175 -17.34 -14.31 -9.51
N GLN A 176 -17.19 -13.20 -10.26
CA GLN A 176 -18.28 -12.26 -10.54
C GLN A 176 -19.40 -12.87 -11.40
N ALA A 177 -19.07 -13.66 -12.42
CA ALA A 177 -20.06 -14.27 -13.31
C ALA A 177 -20.83 -15.41 -12.65
N SER A 178 -20.19 -16.14 -11.73
CA SER A 178 -20.79 -17.28 -11.01
C SER A 178 -21.61 -16.87 -9.79
N SER A 179 -21.47 -15.64 -9.29
CA SER A 179 -22.36 -15.12 -8.25
C SER A 179 -23.78 -14.98 -8.79
N ALA A 180 -24.67 -15.86 -8.35
CA ALA A 180 -26.12 -15.82 -8.58
C ALA A 180 -26.84 -14.56 -8.02
N LEU A 181 -26.07 -13.55 -7.58
CA LEU A 181 -26.51 -12.26 -7.09
C LEU A 181 -25.72 -11.20 -7.87
N ASN A 182 -26.33 -10.64 -8.91
CA ASN A 182 -25.76 -9.61 -9.79
C ASN A 182 -24.94 -8.53 -9.01
N GLY A 183 -23.61 -8.64 -8.97
CA GLY A 183 -22.76 -7.65 -8.31
C GLY A 183 -21.25 -7.96 -8.37
N GLU A 184 -20.42 -6.92 -8.24
CA GLU A 184 -18.96 -7.01 -8.10
C GLU A 184 -18.55 -7.44 -6.69
N HIS A 185 -17.55 -8.33 -6.55
CA HIS A 185 -17.01 -8.83 -5.27
C HIS A 185 -17.02 -7.75 -4.17
N ARG A 186 -17.37 -8.08 -2.90
CA ARG A 186 -17.58 -7.06 -1.83
C ARG A 186 -16.34 -6.17 -1.66
N THR A 187 -15.16 -6.77 -1.77
CA THR A 187 -13.88 -6.08 -1.68
C THR A 187 -13.29 -5.74 -3.05
N ARG A 188 -14.06 -5.89 -4.15
CA ARG A 188 -13.68 -5.61 -5.53
C ARG A 188 -12.29 -6.18 -5.86
N GLY A 189 -12.05 -7.46 -5.53
CA GLY A 189 -10.77 -8.10 -5.85
C GLY A 189 -9.55 -7.49 -5.13
N SER A 190 -9.76 -6.77 -4.01
CA SER A 190 -8.71 -6.08 -3.26
C SER A 190 -8.21 -6.88 -2.05
N CYS A 191 -8.45 -8.19 -1.98
CA CYS A 191 -8.00 -9.00 -0.85
C CYS A 191 -6.48 -9.25 -0.88
N GLY A 192 -5.88 -9.55 0.28
CA GLY A 192 -4.44 -9.76 0.38
C GLY A 192 -3.95 -10.98 -0.41
N GLU A 193 -4.72 -12.06 -0.43
CA GLU A 193 -4.42 -13.25 -1.22
C GLU A 193 -4.48 -13.01 -2.73
N GLU A 194 -5.39 -12.15 -3.19
CA GLU A 194 -5.50 -11.76 -4.60
C GLU A 194 -4.30 -10.90 -5.00
N MET A 195 -3.87 -9.98 -4.12
CA MET A 195 -2.63 -9.22 -4.28
C MET A 195 -1.39 -10.13 -4.34
N ALA A 196 -1.25 -11.07 -3.40
CA ALA A 196 -0.13 -12.00 -3.39
C ALA A 196 -0.06 -12.84 -4.67
N ALA A 197 -1.21 -13.36 -5.13
CA ALA A 197 -1.29 -14.11 -6.38
C ALA A 197 -0.95 -13.24 -7.60
N HIS A 198 -1.41 -11.98 -7.64
CA HIS A 198 -1.04 -11.06 -8.72
C HIS A 198 0.47 -10.82 -8.77
N LEU A 199 1.10 -10.59 -7.61
CA LEU A 199 2.54 -10.41 -7.52
C LEU A 199 3.30 -11.65 -7.99
N TYR A 200 2.81 -12.86 -7.71
CA TYR A 200 3.38 -14.09 -8.26
C TYR A 200 3.36 -14.10 -9.79
N TYR A 201 2.24 -13.75 -10.42
CA TYR A 201 2.15 -13.76 -11.90
C TYR A 201 2.95 -12.62 -12.54
N ILE A 202 3.14 -11.49 -11.85
CA ILE A 202 4.08 -10.45 -12.28
C ILE A 202 5.52 -10.97 -12.25
N LEU A 203 5.89 -11.69 -11.18
CA LEU A 203 7.22 -12.29 -11.04
C LEU A 203 7.44 -13.45 -12.02
N ASN A 204 6.39 -14.20 -12.35
CA ASN A 204 6.44 -15.43 -13.14
C ASN A 204 5.53 -15.35 -14.39
N PRO A 205 5.74 -14.40 -15.31
CA PRO A 205 4.82 -14.17 -16.44
C PRO A 205 4.70 -15.37 -17.38
N ASN A 206 5.75 -16.19 -17.46
CA ASN A 206 5.79 -17.43 -18.24
C ASN A 206 5.94 -18.69 -17.36
N GLY A 207 5.72 -18.56 -16.04
CA GLY A 207 5.85 -19.65 -15.10
C GLY A 207 4.62 -20.55 -15.05
N PRO A 208 4.67 -21.65 -14.27
CA PRO A 208 3.51 -22.49 -14.04
C PRO A 208 2.39 -21.69 -13.35
N LYS A 209 1.14 -22.11 -13.53
CA LYS A 209 0.04 -21.53 -12.75
C LYS A 209 0.23 -21.89 -11.28
N ILE A 210 -0.25 -21.04 -10.37
CA ILE A 210 -0.21 -21.34 -8.93
C ILE A 210 -0.88 -22.69 -8.64
N SER A 211 -1.97 -22.99 -9.35
CA SER A 211 -2.72 -24.24 -9.20
C SER A 211 -1.96 -25.51 -9.64
N GLU A 212 -0.90 -25.34 -10.42
CA GLU A 212 -0.03 -26.40 -10.95
C GLU A 212 1.21 -26.62 -10.07
N LEU A 213 1.47 -25.74 -9.09
CA LEU A 213 2.66 -25.81 -8.24
C LEU A 213 2.71 -27.11 -7.41
N LYS A 214 3.92 -27.67 -7.31
CA LYS A 214 4.24 -28.87 -6.51
C LYS A 214 5.48 -28.60 -5.64
N PRO A 215 5.37 -28.63 -4.30
CA PRO A 215 4.13 -28.74 -3.52
C PRO A 215 3.20 -27.53 -3.74
N GLN A 216 1.93 -27.69 -3.34
CA GLN A 216 0.90 -26.66 -3.46
C GLN A 216 1.32 -25.39 -2.70
N ALA A 217 1.06 -24.21 -3.30
CA ALA A 217 1.30 -22.94 -2.63
C ALA A 217 0.42 -22.81 -1.38
N VAL A 218 1.00 -22.27 -0.31
CA VAL A 218 0.37 -22.10 1.00
C VAL A 218 -0.09 -20.67 1.14
N ILE A 219 -1.28 -20.43 1.69
CA ILE A 219 -1.82 -19.08 1.90
C ILE A 219 -2.41 -18.93 3.31
N GLY A 220 -2.18 -17.80 3.96
CA GLY A 220 -2.87 -17.42 5.19
C GLY A 220 -3.00 -15.90 5.33
N THR A 221 -4.06 -15.44 5.98
CA THR A 221 -4.40 -14.01 6.06
C THR A 221 -4.74 -13.59 7.49
N TRP A 222 -4.07 -12.54 7.97
CA TRP A 222 -4.49 -11.79 9.15
C TRP A 222 -5.41 -10.65 8.73
N VAL A 223 -6.53 -10.48 9.42
CA VAL A 223 -7.49 -9.39 9.18
C VAL A 223 -7.67 -8.56 10.44
N TRP A 224 -7.62 -7.24 10.26
CA TRP A 224 -8.04 -6.27 11.23
C TRP A 224 -9.56 -6.16 11.30
N SER A 225 -10.10 -6.03 12.51
CA SER A 225 -11.48 -5.58 12.67
C SER A 225 -11.59 -4.48 13.70
N ALA A 226 -12.42 -3.50 13.35
CA ALA A 226 -12.86 -2.47 14.27
C ALA A 226 -13.99 -2.95 15.21
N SER A 227 -14.63 -4.09 14.92
CA SER A 227 -15.92 -4.49 15.51
C SER A 227 -15.85 -5.66 16.49
N SER A 228 -14.67 -6.12 16.90
CA SER A 228 -14.63 -7.33 17.69
C SER A 228 -15.05 -7.08 19.14
N LYS A 229 -16.05 -7.85 19.56
CA LYS A 229 -16.26 -8.31 20.95
C LYS A 229 -15.06 -9.11 21.51
N LEU A 230 -13.89 -9.03 20.88
CA LEU A 230 -12.61 -9.56 21.36
C LEU A 230 -11.95 -8.46 22.19
N PRO A 231 -11.27 -8.81 23.29
CA PRO A 231 -10.81 -7.84 24.28
C PRO A 231 -9.72 -6.87 23.78
N TYR A 232 -9.22 -7.01 22.55
CA TYR A 232 -8.21 -6.10 22.01
C TYR A 232 -8.42 -5.86 20.52
N HIS A 233 -8.22 -4.61 20.11
CA HIS A 233 -8.02 -4.17 18.72
C HIS A 233 -6.75 -4.84 18.15
N GLN A 234 -6.81 -6.14 17.87
CA GLN A 234 -5.73 -6.93 17.30
C GLN A 234 -6.25 -7.58 16.03
N PRO A 235 -5.38 -7.77 15.02
CA PRO A 235 -5.78 -8.58 13.88
C PRO A 235 -6.08 -10.01 14.35
N TRP A 236 -6.82 -10.78 13.56
CA TRP A 236 -7.01 -12.22 13.78
C TRP A 236 -6.79 -13.03 12.50
N LYS A 237 -6.54 -14.32 12.68
CA LYS A 237 -6.46 -15.32 11.62
C LYS A 237 -7.82 -15.53 11.00
N THR A 238 -7.92 -15.39 9.69
CA THR A 238 -9.13 -15.74 8.93
C THR A 238 -8.76 -16.65 7.78
N LEU A 239 -9.76 -17.41 7.32
CA LEU A 239 -9.67 -18.01 6.00
C LEU A 239 -9.53 -16.85 4.97
N PRO A 240 -8.64 -16.98 3.97
CA PRO A 240 -8.55 -16.01 2.90
C PRO A 240 -9.91 -15.92 2.20
N CYS A 241 -10.26 -14.71 1.76
CA CYS A 241 -11.58 -14.34 1.27
C CYS A 241 -12.74 -14.52 2.29
N GLY A 242 -12.49 -14.70 3.59
CA GLY A 242 -13.54 -14.78 4.61
C GLY A 242 -14.20 -16.17 4.74
N ASN A 243 -15.38 -16.25 5.34
CA ASN A 243 -16.09 -17.52 5.59
C ASN A 243 -17.19 -17.79 4.55
N SER A 244 -17.52 -19.07 4.35
CA SER A 244 -18.45 -19.57 3.32
C SER A 244 -19.86 -18.98 3.28
N GLN A 245 -20.26 -18.22 4.30
CA GLN A 245 -21.58 -17.59 4.40
C GLN A 245 -21.59 -16.13 3.95
N ASN A 246 -20.44 -15.45 4.00
CA ASN A 246 -20.31 -14.08 3.57
C ASN A 246 -19.37 -14.03 2.39
N TRP A 247 -19.86 -13.42 1.32
CA TRP A 247 -19.21 -13.36 0.04
C TRP A 247 -17.73 -12.98 0.13
N GLY A 248 -16.90 -13.98 -0.09
CA GLY A 248 -15.58 -13.86 -0.66
C GLY A 248 -15.19 -15.17 -1.35
N CYS A 249 -14.37 -15.06 -2.38
CA CYS A 249 -14.11 -16.12 -3.35
C CYS A 249 -13.42 -17.36 -2.72
N ASN A 250 -14.16 -18.21 -1.99
CA ASN A 250 -13.77 -19.62 -1.77
C ASN A 250 -13.45 -20.33 -3.11
N TYR A 251 -14.01 -19.82 -4.21
CA TYR A 251 -13.65 -20.21 -5.57
C TYR A 251 -12.19 -19.87 -5.91
N PHE A 252 -11.69 -18.71 -5.49
CA PHE A 252 -10.32 -18.26 -5.72
C PHE A 252 -9.29 -19.11 -4.97
N THR A 253 -9.57 -19.45 -3.71
CA THR A 253 -8.65 -20.29 -2.92
C THR A 253 -8.81 -21.78 -3.19
N GLY A 254 -9.99 -22.23 -3.64
CA GLY A 254 -10.34 -23.63 -3.83
C GLY A 254 -9.74 -24.32 -5.06
N SER A 255 -9.98 -25.63 -5.15
CA SER A 255 -9.47 -26.56 -6.17
C SER A 255 -10.41 -26.78 -7.37
N GLY A 256 -11.43 -25.92 -7.55
CA GLY A 256 -12.41 -26.04 -8.64
C GLY A 256 -11.92 -25.46 -9.99
N ASN A 257 -12.80 -25.50 -11.00
CA ASN A 257 -12.57 -25.06 -12.41
C ASN A 257 -12.32 -23.54 -12.60
N GLY A 258 -11.53 -22.89 -11.73
CA GLY A 258 -11.18 -21.47 -11.82
C GLY A 258 -10.63 -20.88 -10.51
N GLY A 259 -9.91 -21.67 -9.71
CA GLY A 259 -9.24 -21.22 -8.49
C GLY A 259 -7.73 -21.40 -8.55
N GLN A 260 -7.02 -20.65 -7.72
CA GLN A 260 -5.56 -20.74 -7.57
C GLN A 260 -5.11 -22.01 -6.85
N ASN A 261 -6.05 -22.79 -6.29
CA ASN A 261 -5.80 -24.05 -5.62
C ASN A 261 -4.70 -23.91 -4.55
N PHE A 262 -4.95 -23.09 -3.54
CA PHE A 262 -4.02 -22.91 -2.41
C PHE A 262 -4.25 -23.94 -1.31
N ARG A 263 -3.19 -24.31 -0.59
CA ARG A 263 -3.29 -24.94 0.74
C ARG A 263 -3.49 -23.84 1.77
N VAL A 264 -4.70 -23.70 2.28
CA VAL A 264 -5.03 -22.67 3.27
C VAL A 264 -4.48 -23.06 4.64
N LEU A 265 -3.79 -22.12 5.31
CA LEU A 265 -3.36 -22.27 6.69
C LEU A 265 -4.58 -22.34 7.63
N GLU A 266 -4.64 -23.37 8.47
CA GLU A 266 -5.74 -23.51 9.42
C GLU A 266 -5.68 -22.46 10.52
N ASN A 267 -6.82 -21.84 10.85
CA ASN A 267 -6.91 -20.83 11.92
C ASN A 267 -6.63 -21.39 13.32
N SER A 268 -6.77 -22.72 13.50
CA SER A 268 -6.49 -23.46 14.73
C SER A 268 -4.99 -23.57 15.04
N VAL A 269 -4.13 -23.40 14.03
CA VAL A 269 -2.68 -23.51 14.20
C VAL A 269 -2.18 -22.36 15.07
N ILE A 270 -1.41 -22.68 16.10
CA ILE A 270 -0.82 -21.71 17.02
C ILE A 270 0.39 -21.06 16.35
N SER A 271 0.49 -19.72 16.39
CA SER A 271 1.64 -19.00 15.85
C SER A 271 2.91 -19.37 16.62
N ARG A 272 4.06 -19.44 15.93
CA ARG A 272 5.34 -19.82 16.54
C ARG A 272 6.45 -18.88 16.10
N PRO A 273 7.40 -18.56 17.00
CA PRO A 273 8.59 -17.80 16.63
C PRO A 273 9.38 -18.47 15.51
N TYR A 274 10.05 -17.63 14.72
CA TYR A 274 10.88 -18.07 13.61
C TYR A 274 12.13 -17.18 13.49
N THR A 275 13.13 -17.73 12.82
CA THR A 275 14.39 -17.04 12.50
C THR A 275 14.57 -17.08 10.99
N LEU A 276 14.86 -15.92 10.39
CA LEU A 276 15.23 -15.86 8.98
C LEU A 276 16.67 -16.34 8.80
N PRO A 277 16.95 -17.21 7.82
CA PRO A 277 18.32 -17.51 7.41
C PRO A 277 19.09 -16.25 7.01
N ASN A 278 20.40 -16.24 7.22
CA ASN A 278 21.25 -15.07 6.90
C ASN A 278 21.38 -14.83 5.38
N ASP A 279 21.07 -15.83 4.56
CA ASP A 279 21.17 -15.80 3.11
C ASP A 279 19.83 -15.52 2.41
N VAL A 280 18.80 -15.09 3.17
CA VAL A 280 17.55 -14.62 2.60
C VAL A 280 17.79 -13.36 1.77
N VAL A 281 17.28 -13.35 0.54
CA VAL A 281 17.22 -12.15 -0.30
C VAL A 281 15.83 -11.56 -0.15
N ILE A 282 15.75 -10.27 0.15
CA ILE A 282 14.48 -9.57 0.34
C ILE A 282 14.37 -8.43 -0.67
N ASP A 283 13.27 -8.41 -1.41
CA ASP A 283 12.96 -7.42 -2.43
C ASP A 283 11.47 -7.05 -2.39
N GLN A 284 11.05 -6.10 -3.22
CA GLN A 284 9.66 -5.77 -3.43
C GLN A 284 9.31 -5.98 -4.90
N ILE A 285 8.27 -6.77 -5.13
CA ILE A 285 7.56 -6.83 -6.42
C ILE A 285 6.53 -5.70 -6.41
N GLN A 286 6.62 -4.79 -7.38
CA GLN A 286 5.68 -3.68 -7.52
C GLN A 286 4.58 -4.03 -8.53
N LEU A 287 3.36 -3.59 -8.26
CA LEU A 287 2.19 -3.75 -9.13
C LEU A 287 2.31 -2.89 -10.39
N CYS A 288 2.89 -1.69 -10.26
CA CYS A 288 3.08 -0.73 -11.35
C CYS A 288 4.55 -0.39 -11.60
N GLY A 289 5.48 -1.21 -11.12
CA GLY A 289 6.92 -1.04 -11.30
C GLY A 289 7.64 -2.39 -11.40
N GLY A 290 8.92 -2.38 -11.77
CA GLY A 290 9.73 -3.60 -11.79
C GLY A 290 10.04 -4.15 -10.39
N ILE A 291 10.89 -5.18 -10.33
CA ILE A 291 11.40 -5.75 -9.06
C ILE A 291 12.43 -4.79 -8.45
N ARG A 292 12.33 -4.52 -7.14
CA ARG A 292 13.27 -3.68 -6.39
C ARG A 292 13.93 -4.46 -5.25
N THR A 293 15.22 -4.71 -5.33
CA THR A 293 15.98 -5.42 -4.28
C THR A 293 16.40 -4.49 -3.14
N TYR A 294 16.29 -4.99 -1.90
CA TYR A 294 16.89 -4.37 -0.71
C TYR A 294 18.23 -5.06 -0.42
N VAL A 295 19.26 -4.27 -0.10
CA VAL A 295 20.61 -4.75 0.23
C VAL A 295 20.79 -4.78 1.74
#